data_AF-A0A510V8A7-F1
#
_entry.id   AF-A0A510V8A7-F1
#
_cell.length_a   1.000
_cell.length_b   1.000
_cell.length_c   1.000
_cell.angle_alpha   90.00
_cell.angle_beta   90.00
_cell.angle_gamma   90.00
#
_symmetry.space_group_name_H-M   'P 1'
#
loop_
_entity.id
_entity.type
_entity.pdbx_description
1 polymer ?
#
loop_
_entity_poly.entity_id
_entity_poly.type
_entity_poly.pdbx_seq_one_letter_code
_entity_poly.pdbx_strand_id
1 'polypeptide(L)'
;MASDLRNLLGQARDELGAPHAADDPGLARVVRSVRRRRTQRHAVQSVVGVAAAGAVGVAGWAGLSRVSPPTPADTPSPSVSTTPSPTSTTTPTPTPTPTVPQEEIVGLPPTRPMPPGMLEQTTAGWVLAIYQSTPGPAGDPVEPLVNSVVLASPAGELYRVVDLPLDLGVELVRWDPGSTTALVRVLSPGDSAPAISVRSVLDLTTGEIQHDDRGFPSDTYYQGTTATGAELWAQSIATDAVASELYSVQGDGTPALLGVIGYAMALDPTGRRVVTPEGTFSKTSFSLIDVVAGGQTVHEYGLPGTMCDPVGWLDPDAFLAYCADTNDGDLATNAAAHPAWYRVDVGGASPTTTFLGAADPAELRPQAWSGTWISSGVIAFDGSTETLRGWTGCNDNPYLWQAGSVTPLRGENDTAGRMSSHGGLLYAELWTACDDDGPPGHVSTLAGSRWTDLLPAPSPTVEVPEWLWGVGSWVVATDR
;
A
#
# COMPACT_ATOMS: atom_id res chain seq x y z
N MET A 1 -1.35 -13.31 -35.33
CA MET A 1 -1.34 -13.60 -33.88
C MET A 1 -2.72 -13.95 -33.31
N ALA A 2 -3.79 -13.21 -33.60
CA ALA A 2 -5.14 -13.50 -33.06
C ALA A 2 -5.76 -14.86 -33.46
N SER A 3 -5.38 -15.43 -34.61
CA SER A 3 -5.84 -16.75 -35.08
C SER A 3 -5.16 -17.93 -34.38
N ASP A 4 -3.93 -17.73 -33.94
CA ASP A 4 -3.10 -18.78 -33.31
C ASP A 4 -3.54 -19.00 -31.86
N LEU A 5 -3.87 -17.90 -31.15
CA LEU A 5 -4.44 -17.94 -29.82
C LEU A 5 -5.81 -18.65 -29.79
N ARG A 6 -6.67 -18.40 -30.79
CA ARG A 6 -7.97 -19.12 -30.90
C ARG A 6 -7.80 -20.61 -31.14
N ASN A 7 -6.81 -21.02 -31.93
CA ASN A 7 -6.53 -22.43 -32.16
C ASN A 7 -5.99 -23.11 -30.89
N LEU A 8 -5.10 -22.44 -30.15
CA LEU A 8 -4.58 -22.97 -28.88
C LEU A 8 -5.67 -23.07 -27.80
N LEU A 9 -6.58 -22.09 -27.71
CA LEU A 9 -7.71 -22.14 -26.78
C LEU A 9 -8.76 -23.19 -27.19
N GLY A 10 -8.97 -23.41 -28.49
CA GLY A 10 -9.83 -24.47 -29.00
C GLY A 10 -9.27 -25.86 -28.66
N GLN A 11 -7.96 -26.06 -28.88
CA GLN A 11 -7.29 -27.32 -28.57
C GLN A 11 -7.27 -27.61 -27.07
N ALA A 12 -7.02 -26.60 -26.22
CA ALA A 12 -7.07 -26.76 -24.77
C ALA A 12 -8.48 -27.08 -24.25
N ARG A 13 -9.53 -26.51 -24.87
CA ARG A 13 -10.92 -26.80 -24.52
C ARG A 13 -11.33 -28.24 -24.89
N ASP A 14 -10.86 -28.74 -26.04
CA ASP A 14 -11.13 -30.12 -26.48
C ASP A 14 -10.36 -31.13 -25.61
N GLU A 15 -9.18 -30.79 -25.10
CA GLU A 15 -8.43 -31.61 -24.14
C GLU A 15 -9.08 -31.65 -22.73
N LEU A 16 -9.75 -30.57 -22.32
CA LEU A 16 -10.45 -30.48 -21.02
C LEU A 16 -11.87 -31.08 -21.03
N GLY A 17 -12.42 -31.43 -22.19
CA GLY A 17 -13.77 -31.98 -22.34
C GLY A 17 -13.92 -33.47 -22.01
N ALA A 18 -12.82 -34.18 -21.73
CA ALA A 18 -12.87 -35.58 -21.31
C ALA A 18 -13.15 -35.67 -19.79
N PRO A 19 -14.18 -36.42 -19.34
CA PRO A 19 -14.45 -36.63 -17.93
C PRO A 19 -13.38 -37.58 -17.37
N HIS A 20 -12.27 -37.02 -16.91
CA HIS A 20 -11.25 -37.72 -16.14
C HIS A 20 -11.29 -37.21 -14.71
N ALA A 21 -11.44 -38.15 -13.78
CA ALA A 21 -11.49 -37.90 -12.35
C ALA A 21 -10.25 -37.10 -11.90
N ALA A 22 -10.47 -36.16 -10.98
CA ALA A 22 -9.54 -35.11 -10.56
C ALA A 22 -8.27 -35.57 -9.80
N ASP A 23 -7.81 -36.81 -10.00
CA ASP A 23 -6.62 -37.36 -9.35
C ASP A 23 -5.46 -37.56 -10.35
N ASP A 24 -5.26 -36.62 -11.28
CA ASP A 24 -4.21 -36.76 -12.30
C ASP A 24 -2.86 -36.17 -11.83
N PRO A 25 -1.82 -37.01 -11.56
CA PRO A 25 -0.44 -36.55 -11.30
C PRO A 25 0.16 -35.76 -12.48
N GLY A 26 -0.52 -35.69 -13.63
CA GLY A 26 -0.24 -34.80 -14.74
C GLY A 26 -0.36 -33.31 -14.39
N LEU A 27 -1.38 -32.90 -13.60
CA LEU A 27 -1.60 -31.48 -13.27
C LEU A 27 -0.45 -30.91 -12.43
N ALA A 28 0.00 -31.66 -11.42
CA ALA A 28 1.16 -31.31 -10.60
C ALA A 28 2.44 -31.18 -11.45
N ARG A 29 2.57 -31.98 -12.52
CA ARG A 29 3.72 -31.94 -13.43
C ARG A 29 3.66 -30.72 -14.36
N VAL A 30 2.47 -30.31 -14.79
CA VAL A 30 2.25 -29.09 -15.58
C VAL A 30 2.53 -27.85 -14.76
N VAL A 31 1.98 -27.74 -13.53
CA VAL A 31 2.27 -26.64 -12.59
C VAL A 31 3.77 -26.53 -12.32
N ARG A 32 4.45 -27.66 -12.09
CA ARG A 32 5.91 -27.71 -11.89
C ARG A 32 6.69 -27.25 -13.13
N SER A 33 6.21 -27.57 -14.33
CA SER A 33 6.83 -27.12 -15.59
C SER A 33 6.67 -25.61 -15.84
N VAL A 34 5.50 -25.05 -15.49
CA VAL A 34 5.19 -23.63 -15.62
C VAL A 34 6.00 -22.81 -14.62
N ARG A 35 6.07 -23.25 -13.35
CA ARG A 35 6.94 -22.62 -12.34
C ARG A 35 8.40 -22.64 -12.78
N ARG A 36 8.94 -23.80 -13.19
CA ARG A 36 10.35 -23.92 -13.65
C ARG A 36 10.67 -23.03 -14.85
N ARG A 37 9.73 -22.86 -15.80
CA ARG A 37 9.92 -21.96 -16.95
C ARG A 37 9.85 -20.48 -16.55
N ARG A 38 9.06 -20.09 -15.54
CA ARG A 38 9.08 -18.73 -14.98
C ARG A 38 10.42 -18.45 -14.31
N THR A 39 10.90 -19.31 -13.42
CA THR A 39 12.19 -19.12 -12.71
C THR A 39 13.37 -19.02 -13.67
N GLN A 40 13.40 -19.83 -14.74
CA GLN A 40 14.45 -19.76 -15.75
C GLN A 40 14.45 -18.49 -16.59
N ARG A 41 13.27 -17.85 -16.81
CA ARG A 41 13.20 -16.58 -17.55
C ARG A 41 13.70 -15.41 -16.72
N HIS A 42 13.44 -15.39 -15.42
CA HIS A 42 13.95 -14.35 -14.51
C HIS A 42 15.47 -14.44 -14.34
N ALA A 43 16.05 -15.64 -14.22
CA ALA A 43 17.49 -15.82 -14.08
C ALA A 43 18.33 -15.34 -15.28
N VAL A 44 17.77 -15.36 -16.51
CA VAL A 44 18.48 -14.90 -17.72
C VAL A 44 18.46 -13.37 -17.85
N GLN A 45 17.50 -12.69 -17.23
CA GLN A 45 17.39 -11.22 -17.26
C GLN A 45 18.35 -10.54 -16.25
N SER A 46 18.70 -11.21 -15.14
CA SER A 46 19.58 -10.66 -14.10
C SER A 46 21.05 -10.50 -14.51
N VAL A 47 21.55 -11.27 -15.50
CA VAL A 47 22.98 -11.24 -15.89
C VAL A 47 23.36 -9.99 -16.69
N VAL A 48 22.41 -9.31 -17.34
CA VAL A 48 22.68 -8.11 -18.14
C VAL A 48 22.68 -6.82 -17.30
N GLY A 49 21.92 -6.78 -16.19
CA GLY A 49 21.82 -5.60 -15.32
C GLY A 49 23.07 -5.32 -14.47
N VAL A 50 23.76 -6.37 -13.99
CA VAL A 50 24.92 -6.24 -13.09
C VAL A 50 26.12 -5.56 -13.75
N ALA A 51 26.27 -5.67 -15.08
CA ALA A 51 27.36 -5.02 -15.81
C ALA A 51 27.18 -3.49 -15.98
N ALA A 52 25.93 -2.99 -15.94
CA ALA A 52 25.65 -1.56 -16.10
C ALA A 52 25.74 -0.78 -14.78
N ALA A 53 25.26 -1.35 -13.67
CA ALA A 53 25.30 -0.71 -12.35
C ALA A 53 26.73 -0.53 -11.80
N GLY A 54 27.64 -1.47 -12.10
CA GLY A 54 29.04 -1.41 -11.66
C GLY A 54 29.85 -0.24 -12.23
N ALA A 55 29.45 0.34 -13.36
CA ALA A 55 30.17 1.46 -13.99
C ALA A 55 29.75 2.84 -13.45
N VAL A 56 28.50 2.99 -12.98
CA VAL A 56 27.97 4.27 -12.49
C VAL A 56 28.38 4.54 -11.04
N GLY A 57 28.45 3.50 -10.19
CA GLY A 57 28.81 3.64 -8.78
C GLY A 57 30.25 4.14 -8.53
N VAL A 58 31.19 3.87 -9.44
CA VAL A 58 32.60 4.29 -9.27
C VAL A 58 32.82 5.77 -9.60
N ALA A 59 31.98 6.39 -10.43
CA ALA A 59 32.11 7.81 -10.80
C ALA A 59 31.52 8.77 -9.75
N GLY A 60 30.48 8.36 -9.02
CA GLY A 60 29.82 9.20 -8.01
C GLY A 60 30.64 9.40 -6.72
N TRP A 61 31.39 8.39 -6.30
CA TRP A 61 32.07 8.42 -4.99
C TRP A 61 33.31 9.33 -4.95
N ALA A 62 33.91 9.65 -6.11
CA ALA A 62 35.10 10.50 -6.18
C ALA A 62 34.81 12.01 -6.10
N GLY A 63 33.54 12.45 -6.16
CA GLY A 63 33.17 13.87 -6.32
C GLY A 63 32.75 14.64 -5.05
N LEU A 64 32.41 13.96 -3.94
CA LEU A 64 31.62 14.58 -2.86
C LEU A 64 32.39 15.02 -1.60
N SER A 65 33.72 14.91 -1.56
CA SER A 65 34.49 15.13 -0.33
C SER A 65 35.23 16.46 -0.26
N ARG A 66 34.58 17.64 -0.42
CA ARG A 66 35.15 18.96 -0.01
C ARG A 66 34.08 20.02 0.30
N VAL A 67 33.47 19.96 1.48
CA VAL A 67 32.90 21.16 2.12
C VAL A 67 33.46 21.24 3.53
N SER A 68 34.35 22.21 3.78
CA SER A 68 34.88 22.48 5.11
C SER A 68 33.76 23.06 6.00
N PRO A 69 33.57 22.54 7.23
CA PRO A 69 32.60 23.10 8.16
C PRO A 69 33.01 24.53 8.57
N PRO A 70 32.04 25.47 8.70
CA PRO A 70 32.34 26.83 9.15
C PRO A 70 32.87 26.84 10.60
N THR A 71 33.86 27.69 10.85
CA THR A 71 34.47 27.90 12.16
C THR A 71 33.45 28.49 13.15
N PRO A 72 33.30 27.93 14.37
CA PRO A 72 32.39 28.49 15.38
C PRO A 72 32.81 29.90 15.81
N ALA A 73 31.82 30.77 16.03
CA ALA A 73 32.04 32.12 16.56
C ALA A 73 32.14 32.10 18.10
N ASP A 74 33.21 32.69 18.62
CA ASP A 74 33.41 32.88 20.07
C ASP A 74 32.36 33.81 20.66
N THR A 75 31.49 33.25 21.52
CA THR A 75 30.48 34.02 22.26
C THR A 75 31.03 34.42 23.63
N PRO A 76 30.96 35.70 24.04
CA PRO A 76 31.47 36.15 25.33
C PRO A 76 30.70 35.55 26.51
N SER A 77 31.47 35.10 27.51
CA SER A 77 30.99 34.50 28.75
C SER A 77 30.21 35.50 29.62
N PRO A 78 28.96 35.22 30.02
CA PRO A 78 28.24 36.04 30.98
C PRO A 78 28.75 35.83 32.41
N SER A 79 28.95 36.95 33.11
CA SER A 79 29.32 37.01 34.52
C SER A 79 28.20 36.48 35.42
N VAL A 80 28.55 35.56 36.32
CA VAL A 80 27.62 34.85 37.19
C VAL A 80 27.30 35.70 38.43
N SER A 81 26.04 36.13 38.56
CA SER A 81 25.51 36.70 39.79
C SER A 81 25.12 35.58 40.76
N THR A 82 25.68 35.61 41.96
CA THR A 82 25.42 34.65 43.04
C THR A 82 24.04 34.88 43.67
N THR A 83 23.04 34.17 43.16
CA THR A 83 21.69 34.09 43.75
C THR A 83 21.66 32.97 44.82
N PRO A 84 21.03 33.19 45.99
CA PRO A 84 21.02 32.22 47.09
C PRO A 84 20.38 30.88 46.71
N SER A 85 21.03 29.81 47.15
CA SER A 85 20.69 28.40 46.95
C SER A 85 19.28 28.06 47.48
N PRO A 86 18.34 27.58 46.65
CA PRO A 86 17.07 27.07 47.13
C PRO A 86 17.29 25.76 47.90
N THR A 87 16.66 25.66 49.06
CA THR A 87 16.63 24.48 49.92
C THR A 87 16.18 23.25 49.11
N SER A 88 16.96 22.18 49.16
CA SER A 88 16.71 20.91 48.49
C SER A 88 15.44 20.25 49.05
N THR A 89 14.31 20.47 48.39
CA THR A 89 13.10 19.68 48.62
C THR A 89 13.38 18.27 48.10
N THR A 90 13.31 17.28 48.98
CA THR A 90 13.45 15.86 48.62
C THR A 90 12.29 15.45 47.72
N THR A 91 12.48 15.51 46.41
CA THR A 91 11.55 14.93 45.45
C THR A 91 11.45 13.44 45.74
N PRO A 92 10.24 12.89 45.97
CA PRO A 92 10.09 11.47 46.23
C PRO A 92 10.63 10.69 45.03
N THR A 93 11.50 9.71 45.29
CA THR A 93 11.97 8.78 44.27
C THR A 93 10.75 8.12 43.61
N PRO A 94 10.59 8.19 42.27
CA PRO A 94 9.46 7.57 41.62
C PRO A 94 9.49 6.07 41.93
N THR A 95 8.38 5.56 42.48
CA THR A 95 8.20 4.12 42.64
C THR A 95 8.29 3.48 41.25
N PRO A 96 9.09 2.41 41.05
CA PRO A 96 9.24 1.81 39.73
C PRO A 96 7.87 1.33 39.25
N THR A 97 7.45 1.79 38.07
CA THR A 97 6.27 1.26 37.40
C THR A 97 6.53 -0.22 37.10
N PRO A 98 5.63 -1.15 37.47
CA PRO A 98 5.81 -2.56 37.18
C PRO A 98 5.92 -2.77 35.65
N THR A 99 7.03 -3.34 35.21
CA THR A 99 7.21 -3.75 33.82
C THR A 99 6.35 -4.99 33.57
N VAL A 100 5.33 -4.87 32.72
CA VAL A 100 4.53 -6.01 32.27
C VAL A 100 5.41 -6.90 31.38
N PRO A 101 5.52 -8.22 31.65
CA PRO A 101 6.31 -9.11 30.82
C PRO A 101 5.76 -9.14 29.39
N GLN A 102 6.67 -9.18 28.41
CA GLN A 102 6.33 -9.41 27.01
C GLN A 102 6.18 -10.91 26.75
N GLU A 103 5.24 -11.28 25.89
CA GLU A 103 5.07 -12.63 25.37
C GLU A 103 5.91 -12.78 24.10
N GLU A 104 6.77 -13.79 24.08
CA GLU A 104 7.54 -14.20 22.91
C GLU A 104 6.81 -15.36 22.24
N ILE A 105 6.20 -15.10 21.08
CA ILE A 105 5.52 -16.09 20.26
C ILE A 105 6.26 -16.16 18.93
N VAL A 106 6.68 -17.36 18.53
CA VAL A 106 7.37 -17.58 17.25
C VAL A 106 6.45 -17.12 16.11
N GLY A 107 6.94 -16.22 15.26
CA GLY A 107 6.14 -15.61 14.18
C GLY A 107 5.44 -14.31 14.59
N LEU A 108 5.62 -13.82 15.80
CA LEU A 108 5.23 -12.47 16.20
C LEU A 108 6.43 -11.68 16.71
N PRO A 109 6.44 -10.34 16.54
CA PRO A 109 7.30 -9.50 17.36
C PRO A 109 6.89 -9.60 18.85
N PRO A 110 7.77 -9.19 19.79
CA PRO A 110 7.42 -9.18 21.21
C PRO A 110 6.16 -8.35 21.48
N THR A 111 5.11 -9.01 21.95
CA THR A 111 3.81 -8.37 22.26
C THR A 111 3.53 -8.40 23.75
N ARG A 112 2.59 -7.57 24.21
CA ARG A 112 2.04 -7.63 25.56
C ARG A 112 0.61 -8.18 25.50
N PRO A 113 0.13 -8.84 26.56
CA PRO A 113 -1.30 -9.11 26.71
C PRO A 113 -2.09 -7.81 26.64
N MET A 114 -3.20 -7.78 25.89
CA MET A 114 -4.06 -6.60 25.82
C MET A 114 -4.78 -6.37 27.17
N PRO A 115 -4.59 -5.22 27.83
CA PRO A 115 -5.33 -4.90 29.05
C PRO A 115 -6.84 -4.79 28.77
N PRO A 116 -7.72 -5.15 29.73
CA PRO A 116 -9.15 -4.92 29.61
C PRO A 116 -9.47 -3.44 29.38
N GLY A 117 -10.37 -3.13 28.46
CA GLY A 117 -10.78 -1.75 28.15
C GLY A 117 -9.78 -0.98 27.27
N MET A 118 -8.73 -1.63 26.76
CA MET A 118 -7.68 -0.97 25.98
C MET A 118 -8.19 -0.50 24.62
N LEU A 119 -9.03 -1.29 23.95
CA LEU A 119 -9.59 -0.94 22.64
C LEU A 119 -10.39 0.37 22.71
N GLU A 120 -11.19 0.53 23.75
CA GLU A 120 -12.03 1.72 24.02
C GLU A 120 -11.20 2.97 24.32
N GLN A 121 -9.94 2.82 24.73
CA GLN A 121 -9.00 3.91 25.00
C GLN A 121 -8.17 4.31 23.78
N THR A 122 -8.25 3.57 22.68
CA THR A 122 -7.52 3.89 21.46
C THR A 122 -8.03 5.19 20.84
N THR A 123 -7.13 5.88 20.15
CA THR A 123 -7.37 7.18 19.52
C THR A 123 -6.77 7.18 18.11
N ALA A 124 -6.89 8.30 17.40
CA ALA A 124 -6.18 8.51 16.15
C ALA A 124 -4.69 8.14 16.21
N GLY A 125 -4.19 7.51 15.14
CA GLY A 125 -2.79 7.11 14.98
C GLY A 125 -2.43 5.73 15.58
N TRP A 126 -3.34 5.08 16.30
CA TRP A 126 -3.20 3.66 16.60
C TRP A 126 -3.29 2.83 15.32
N VAL A 127 -2.59 1.70 15.25
CA VAL A 127 -2.60 0.83 14.08
C VAL A 127 -3.08 -0.56 14.49
N LEU A 128 -4.10 -1.07 13.80
CA LEU A 128 -4.55 -2.46 13.94
C LEU A 128 -3.99 -3.25 12.75
N ALA A 129 -3.40 -4.41 13.02
CA ALA A 129 -2.79 -5.26 12.01
C ALA A 129 -3.12 -6.74 12.22
N ILE A 130 -3.07 -7.51 11.14
CA ILE A 130 -3.08 -8.98 11.17
C ILE A 130 -1.67 -9.44 10.82
N TYR A 131 -1.05 -10.20 11.72
CA TYR A 131 0.16 -10.96 11.44
C TYR A 131 -0.24 -12.35 10.97
N GLN A 132 0.10 -12.68 9.72
CA GLN A 132 -0.10 -14.00 9.12
C GLN A 132 1.27 -14.58 8.74
N SER A 133 2.03 -14.97 9.77
CA SER A 133 3.45 -15.27 9.57
C SER A 133 3.68 -16.68 9.06
N THR A 134 4.34 -16.77 7.91
CA THR A 134 4.60 -18.01 7.18
C THR A 134 6.11 -18.19 7.03
N PRO A 135 6.70 -19.32 7.42
CA PRO A 135 8.14 -19.58 7.27
C PRO A 135 8.65 -19.52 5.81
N GLY A 136 9.86 -18.97 5.62
CA GLY A 136 10.66 -18.98 4.38
C GLY A 136 11.44 -20.29 4.17
N PRO A 137 12.07 -20.53 3.00
CA PRO A 137 11.85 -21.70 2.15
C PRO A 137 12.48 -23.01 2.69
N ALA A 138 11.90 -24.18 2.37
CA ALA A 138 12.14 -24.79 1.05
C ALA A 138 10.96 -25.58 0.44
N GLY A 139 10.30 -24.98 -0.57
CA GLY A 139 9.74 -25.71 -1.72
C GLY A 139 8.25 -26.06 -1.72
N ASP A 140 7.61 -26.16 -0.54
CA ASP A 140 6.20 -26.52 -0.39
C ASP A 140 5.38 -25.35 0.18
N PRO A 141 4.06 -25.25 -0.11
CA PRO A 141 3.20 -24.29 0.57
C PRO A 141 3.22 -24.59 2.07
N VAL A 142 3.76 -23.66 2.86
CA VAL A 142 3.80 -23.78 4.32
C VAL A 142 2.54 -23.12 4.86
N GLU A 143 1.87 -23.80 5.77
CA GLU A 143 0.75 -23.22 6.52
C GLU A 143 1.27 -22.07 7.42
N PRO A 144 0.49 -20.99 7.61
CA PRO A 144 0.85 -19.94 8.56
C PRO A 144 1.09 -20.55 9.96
N LEU A 145 2.17 -20.15 10.63
CA LEU A 145 2.42 -20.53 12.03
C LEU A 145 1.64 -19.65 13.00
N VAL A 146 1.31 -18.44 12.56
CA VAL A 146 0.54 -17.46 13.33
C VAL A 146 -0.48 -16.79 12.42
N ASN A 147 -1.67 -16.57 12.97
CA ASN A 147 -2.68 -15.68 12.42
C ASN A 147 -3.28 -14.89 13.59
N SER A 148 -2.72 -13.72 13.91
CA SER A 148 -3.11 -12.95 15.11
C SER A 148 -3.33 -11.49 14.80
N VAL A 149 -4.34 -10.91 15.45
CA VAL A 149 -4.58 -9.48 15.44
C VAL A 149 -3.70 -8.81 16.48
N VAL A 150 -2.94 -7.79 16.05
CA VAL A 150 -2.02 -7.01 16.87
C VAL A 150 -2.41 -5.54 16.78
N LEU A 151 -2.43 -4.87 17.93
CA LEU A 151 -2.67 -3.45 18.06
C LEU A 151 -1.36 -2.75 18.43
N ALA A 152 -0.93 -1.79 17.61
CA ALA A 152 0.23 -0.96 17.85
C ALA A 152 -0.18 0.44 18.32
N SER A 153 0.42 0.89 19.42
CA SER A 153 0.30 2.27 19.89
C SER A 153 1.13 3.22 19.00
N PRO A 154 0.80 4.52 18.98
CA PRO A 154 1.65 5.52 18.32
C PRO A 154 3.10 5.57 18.85
N ALA A 155 3.34 5.02 20.04
CA ALA A 155 4.67 4.92 20.64
C ALA A 155 5.41 3.60 20.27
N GLY A 156 4.80 2.74 19.46
CA GLY A 156 5.36 1.44 19.04
C GLY A 156 5.16 0.31 20.05
N GLU A 157 4.28 0.48 21.05
CA GLU A 157 3.94 -0.62 21.97
C GLU A 157 2.95 -1.56 21.30
N LEU A 158 3.24 -2.87 21.33
CA LEU A 158 2.43 -3.89 20.68
C LEU A 158 1.60 -4.68 21.69
N TYR A 159 0.32 -4.84 21.38
CA TYR A 159 -0.62 -5.63 22.16
C TYR A 159 -1.23 -6.72 21.28
N ARG A 160 -1.20 -7.96 21.78
CA ARG A 160 -1.89 -9.07 21.13
C ARG A 160 -3.37 -8.99 21.48
N VAL A 161 -4.22 -8.85 20.47
CA VAL A 161 -5.66 -8.61 20.60
C VAL A 161 -6.41 -9.94 20.65
N VAL A 162 -6.33 -10.71 19.56
CA VAL A 162 -6.97 -12.02 19.44
C VAL A 162 -6.26 -12.88 18.40
N ASP A 163 -6.35 -14.21 18.53
CA ASP A 163 -5.88 -15.15 17.52
C ASP A 163 -7.03 -15.58 16.61
N LEU A 164 -6.72 -15.74 15.33
CA LEU A 164 -7.63 -16.18 14.29
C LEU A 164 -7.26 -17.62 13.87
N PRO A 165 -8.19 -18.38 13.26
CA PRO A 165 -7.88 -19.68 12.69
C PRO A 165 -6.76 -19.58 11.63
N LEU A 166 -5.78 -20.49 11.67
CA LEU A 166 -4.61 -20.45 10.77
C LEU A 166 -4.97 -20.69 9.30
N ASP A 167 -6.06 -21.41 9.05
CA ASP A 167 -6.60 -21.75 7.74
C ASP A 167 -7.46 -20.64 7.12
N LEU A 168 -7.68 -19.54 7.85
CA LEU A 168 -8.52 -18.43 7.42
C LEU A 168 -7.70 -17.24 6.93
N GLY A 169 -7.83 -16.87 5.66
CA GLY A 169 -7.30 -15.60 5.17
C GLY A 169 -8.19 -14.44 5.61
N VAL A 170 -7.64 -13.47 6.32
CA VAL A 170 -8.39 -12.29 6.79
C VAL A 170 -7.60 -11.03 6.47
N GLU A 171 -8.26 -10.06 5.83
CA GLU A 171 -7.70 -8.76 5.49
C GLU A 171 -8.44 -7.65 6.24
N LEU A 172 -7.69 -6.82 6.98
CA LEU A 172 -8.23 -5.62 7.62
C LEU A 172 -8.55 -4.54 6.60
N VAL A 173 -9.83 -4.13 6.62
CA VAL A 173 -10.36 -3.12 5.72
C VAL A 173 -10.46 -1.76 6.41
N ARG A 174 -11.08 -1.74 7.59
CA ARG A 174 -11.31 -0.53 8.38
C ARG A 174 -11.46 -0.88 9.85
N TRP A 175 -10.98 -0.01 10.71
CA TRP A 175 -11.24 -0.03 12.14
C TRP A 175 -11.33 1.40 12.65
N ASP A 176 -12.31 1.68 13.49
CA ASP A 176 -12.47 2.99 14.12
C ASP A 176 -11.87 2.97 15.53
N PRO A 177 -11.17 4.03 15.97
CA PRO A 177 -10.65 4.11 17.32
C PRO A 177 -11.77 3.99 18.36
N GLY A 178 -11.50 3.28 19.44
CA GLY A 178 -12.47 2.98 20.49
C GLY A 178 -13.39 1.78 20.19
N SER A 179 -13.37 1.26 18.95
CA SER A 179 -14.26 0.16 18.56
C SER A 179 -13.73 -1.21 18.99
N THR A 180 -14.63 -2.06 19.46
CA THR A 180 -14.38 -3.49 19.72
C THR A 180 -14.62 -4.36 18.49
N THR A 181 -14.96 -3.77 17.34
CA THR A 181 -15.14 -4.47 16.07
C THR A 181 -14.32 -3.82 14.96
N ALA A 182 -13.83 -4.65 14.04
CA ALA A 182 -13.17 -4.23 12.81
C ALA A 182 -13.92 -4.77 11.59
N LEU A 183 -13.93 -4.00 10.52
CA LEU A 183 -14.39 -4.45 9.22
C LEU A 183 -13.25 -5.20 8.54
N VAL A 184 -13.54 -6.42 8.09
CA VAL A 184 -12.58 -7.30 7.43
C VAL A 184 -13.13 -7.87 6.13
N ARG A 185 -12.23 -8.37 5.30
CA ARG A 185 -12.54 -9.29 4.19
C ARG A 185 -12.04 -10.67 4.58
N VAL A 186 -12.90 -11.68 4.43
CA VAL A 186 -12.49 -13.08 4.55
C VAL A 186 -12.15 -13.58 3.15
N LEU A 187 -10.90 -14.00 2.98
CA LEU A 187 -10.37 -14.57 1.76
C LEU A 187 -10.57 -16.08 1.84
N SER A 188 -11.56 -16.61 1.10
CA SER A 188 -11.72 -18.06 0.99
C SER A 188 -10.57 -18.63 0.14
N PRO A 189 -9.82 -19.63 0.63
CA PRO A 189 -8.85 -20.35 -0.19
C PRO A 189 -9.61 -21.11 -1.28
N GLY A 190 -9.65 -20.55 -2.49
CA GLY A 190 -10.18 -21.24 -3.66
C GLY A 190 -9.10 -22.10 -4.29
N ASP A 191 -9.41 -23.34 -4.66
CA ASP A 191 -8.47 -24.28 -5.28
C ASP A 191 -7.89 -23.80 -6.63
N SER A 192 -8.43 -22.75 -7.25
CA SER A 192 -7.94 -22.18 -8.53
C SER A 192 -8.64 -20.90 -9.03
N ALA A 193 -9.66 -20.40 -8.33
CA ALA A 193 -10.38 -19.17 -8.68
C ALA A 193 -9.82 -17.96 -7.91
N PRO A 194 -10.02 -16.70 -8.36
CA PRO A 194 -9.72 -15.53 -7.53
C PRO A 194 -10.39 -15.73 -6.16
N ALA A 195 -9.61 -15.52 -5.08
CA ALA A 195 -10.09 -15.74 -3.72
C ALA A 195 -11.41 -14.97 -3.55
N ILE A 196 -12.49 -15.68 -3.27
CA ILE A 196 -13.77 -15.02 -3.02
C ILE A 196 -13.60 -14.25 -1.72
N SER A 197 -13.61 -12.93 -1.85
CA SER A 197 -13.63 -12.04 -0.72
C SER A 197 -15.06 -11.79 -0.29
N VAL A 198 -15.30 -11.98 1.00
CA VAL A 198 -16.59 -11.72 1.63
C VAL A 198 -16.42 -10.65 2.70
N ARG A 199 -17.27 -9.61 2.65
CA ARG A 199 -17.34 -8.58 3.70
C ARG A 199 -17.80 -9.22 5.02
N SER A 200 -17.07 -8.98 6.10
CA SER A 200 -17.37 -9.51 7.42
C SER A 200 -16.99 -8.53 8.52
N VAL A 201 -17.56 -8.72 9.71
CA VAL A 201 -17.22 -7.98 10.93
C VAL A 201 -16.47 -8.91 11.86
N LEU A 202 -15.28 -8.51 12.27
CA LEU A 202 -14.47 -9.19 13.27
C LEU A 202 -14.73 -8.57 14.64
N ASP A 203 -15.15 -9.37 15.61
CA ASP A 203 -15.18 -9.00 17.03
C ASP A 203 -13.76 -9.14 17.61
N LEU A 204 -13.15 -8.01 17.99
CA LEU A 204 -11.79 -7.93 18.50
C LEU A 204 -11.65 -8.44 19.94
N THR A 205 -12.77 -8.73 20.62
CA THR A 205 -12.76 -9.27 21.99
C THR A 205 -12.86 -10.78 22.02
N THR A 206 -13.52 -11.38 21.02
CA THR A 206 -13.77 -12.83 20.95
C THR A 206 -13.04 -13.53 19.80
N GLY A 207 -12.67 -12.79 18.75
CA GLY A 207 -12.12 -13.35 17.51
C GLY A 207 -13.18 -13.91 16.58
N GLU A 208 -14.47 -13.76 16.93
CA GLU A 208 -15.57 -14.22 16.10
C GLU A 208 -15.69 -13.34 14.84
N ILE A 209 -15.82 -13.98 13.68
CA ILE A 209 -16.03 -13.31 12.40
C ILE A 209 -17.45 -13.59 11.94
N GLN A 210 -18.24 -12.53 11.83
CA GLN A 210 -19.62 -12.58 11.37
C GLN A 210 -19.69 -12.07 9.94
N HIS A 211 -20.27 -12.87 9.05
CA HIS A 211 -20.55 -12.42 7.69
C HIS A 211 -21.53 -11.24 7.73
N ASP A 212 -21.22 -10.18 6.99
CA ASP A 212 -22.12 -9.05 6.80
C ASP A 212 -22.72 -9.12 5.39
N ASP A 213 -24.01 -9.46 5.34
CA ASP A 213 -24.75 -9.82 4.15
C ASP A 213 -25.62 -8.67 3.62
N ARG A 214 -25.20 -7.42 3.82
CA ARG A 214 -25.94 -6.20 3.42
C ARG A 214 -26.12 -6.02 1.88
N GLY A 215 -26.20 -7.11 1.12
CA GLY A 215 -26.54 -7.16 -0.30
C GLY A 215 -25.34 -7.01 -1.22
N PHE A 216 -24.12 -7.02 -0.70
CA PHE A 216 -22.93 -6.98 -1.52
C PHE A 216 -22.74 -8.29 -2.28
N PRO A 217 -22.39 -8.21 -3.56
CA PRO A 217 -21.87 -9.37 -4.27
C PRO A 217 -20.57 -9.87 -3.64
N SER A 218 -20.32 -11.17 -3.81
CA SER A 218 -19.00 -11.75 -3.62
C SER A 218 -17.98 -11.03 -4.51
N ASP A 219 -16.75 -10.83 -4.04
CA ASP A 219 -15.68 -10.09 -4.75
C ASP A 219 -15.86 -8.55 -4.77
N THR A 220 -16.34 -8.00 -3.66
CA THR A 220 -16.27 -6.57 -3.40
C THR A 220 -14.99 -6.20 -2.66
N TYR A 221 -14.49 -5.00 -2.93
CA TYR A 221 -13.30 -4.43 -2.31
C TYR A 221 -13.55 -3.00 -1.88
N TYR A 222 -13.17 -2.68 -0.64
CA TYR A 222 -13.43 -1.39 -0.02
C TYR A 222 -12.53 -0.30 -0.59
N GLN A 223 -13.10 0.87 -0.80
CA GLN A 223 -12.45 2.00 -1.47
C GLN A 223 -12.21 3.20 -0.56
N GLY A 224 -12.88 3.26 0.59
CA GLY A 224 -12.80 4.40 1.50
C GLY A 224 -14.16 4.73 2.12
N THR A 225 -14.19 5.84 2.84
CA THR A 225 -15.40 6.38 3.48
C THR A 225 -15.64 7.79 2.98
N THR A 226 -16.88 8.12 2.70
CA THR A 226 -17.25 9.46 2.22
C THR A 226 -17.26 10.49 3.35
N ALA A 227 -17.36 11.77 2.99
CA ALA A 227 -17.57 12.88 3.93
C ALA A 227 -18.76 12.66 4.90
N THR A 228 -19.76 11.90 4.46
CA THR A 228 -20.99 11.63 5.23
C THR A 228 -20.90 10.35 6.06
N GLY A 229 -19.73 9.68 6.06
CA GLY A 229 -19.53 8.41 6.75
C GLY A 229 -20.00 7.17 5.97
N ALA A 230 -20.40 7.31 4.70
CA ALA A 230 -20.84 6.18 3.88
C ALA A 230 -19.64 5.35 3.41
N GLU A 231 -19.76 4.04 3.40
CA GLU A 231 -18.71 3.16 2.88
C GLU A 231 -18.73 3.18 1.35
N LEU A 232 -17.56 3.21 0.71
CA LEU A 232 -17.41 3.01 -0.72
C LEU A 232 -16.87 1.62 -1.00
N TRP A 233 -17.51 0.91 -1.93
CA TRP A 233 -17.14 -0.45 -2.31
C TRP A 233 -17.12 -0.56 -3.82
N ALA A 234 -16.12 -1.21 -4.36
CA ALA A 234 -16.04 -1.53 -5.77
C ALA A 234 -16.27 -3.02 -5.99
N GLN A 235 -16.90 -3.37 -7.11
CA GLN A 235 -17.15 -4.75 -7.53
C GLN A 235 -16.68 -4.93 -8.96
N SER A 236 -15.87 -5.97 -9.21
CA SER A 236 -15.46 -6.32 -10.57
C SER A 236 -16.66 -6.71 -11.44
N ILE A 237 -16.79 -6.14 -12.65
CA ILE A 237 -17.93 -6.39 -13.56
C ILE A 237 -17.75 -7.70 -14.36
N ALA A 238 -16.53 -8.24 -14.42
CA ALA A 238 -16.18 -9.42 -15.20
C ALA A 238 -14.91 -10.12 -14.67
N THR A 239 -14.69 -11.37 -15.06
CA THR A 239 -13.50 -12.14 -14.65
C THR A 239 -12.18 -11.63 -15.24
N ASP A 240 -12.23 -10.78 -16.25
CA ASP A 240 -11.10 -10.07 -16.86
C ASP A 240 -11.09 -8.58 -16.53
N ALA A 241 -11.94 -8.13 -15.58
CA ALA A 241 -12.39 -6.75 -15.62
C ALA A 241 -11.30 -5.74 -15.31
N VAL A 242 -11.22 -4.80 -16.24
CA VAL A 242 -10.48 -3.55 -16.12
C VAL A 242 -11.43 -2.42 -15.69
N ALA A 243 -12.65 -2.77 -15.26
CA ALA A 243 -13.69 -1.86 -14.82
C ALA A 243 -14.51 -2.48 -13.68
N SER A 244 -14.91 -1.65 -12.74
CA SER A 244 -15.67 -2.05 -11.56
C SER A 244 -16.87 -1.15 -11.36
N GLU A 245 -17.96 -1.69 -10.84
CA GLU A 245 -19.08 -0.91 -10.35
C GLU A 245 -18.73 -0.33 -8.98
N LEU A 246 -18.93 0.97 -8.80
CA LEU A 246 -18.72 1.66 -7.53
C LEU A 246 -20.05 1.84 -6.81
N TYR A 247 -20.11 1.36 -5.58
CA TYR A 247 -21.26 1.42 -4.69
C TYR A 247 -20.98 2.31 -3.48
N SER A 248 -21.99 3.05 -3.04
CA SER A 248 -22.02 3.70 -1.71
C SER A 248 -22.99 2.96 -0.80
N VAL A 249 -22.58 2.74 0.45
CA VAL A 249 -23.40 2.07 1.46
C VAL A 249 -23.54 2.97 2.67
N GLN A 250 -24.76 3.44 2.88
CA GLN A 250 -25.13 4.30 3.98
C GLN A 250 -25.30 3.49 5.27
N GLY A 251 -25.58 4.16 6.40
CA GLY A 251 -25.80 3.51 7.68
C GLY A 251 -26.99 2.55 7.73
N ASP A 252 -27.90 2.62 6.76
CA ASP A 252 -29.01 1.66 6.60
C ASP A 252 -28.58 0.33 5.97
N GLY A 253 -27.33 0.25 5.50
CA GLY A 253 -26.76 -0.93 4.86
C GLY A 253 -27.12 -1.13 3.40
N THR A 254 -27.95 -0.28 2.78
CA THR A 254 -28.38 -0.54 1.40
C THR A 254 -27.33 -0.03 0.40
N PRO A 255 -26.79 -0.88 -0.50
CA PRO A 255 -25.86 -0.42 -1.52
C PRO A 255 -26.57 0.35 -2.63
N ALA A 256 -26.03 1.52 -2.96
CA ALA A 256 -26.45 2.36 -4.07
C ALA A 256 -25.34 2.46 -5.11
N LEU A 257 -25.63 2.07 -6.37
CA LEU A 257 -24.69 2.21 -7.48
C LEU A 257 -24.44 3.69 -7.79
N LEU A 258 -23.19 4.11 -7.75
CA LEU A 258 -22.75 5.47 -8.05
C LEU A 258 -22.28 5.63 -9.50
N GLY A 259 -21.67 4.60 -10.07
CA GLY A 259 -21.10 4.64 -11.41
C GLY A 259 -20.15 3.49 -11.70
N VAL A 260 -19.40 3.61 -12.79
CA VAL A 260 -18.36 2.64 -13.18
C VAL A 260 -17.00 3.32 -13.06
N ILE A 261 -16.10 2.66 -12.33
CA ILE A 261 -14.70 3.03 -12.20
C ILE A 261 -13.84 2.11 -13.07
N GLY A 262 -12.64 2.57 -13.45
CA GLY A 262 -11.64 1.71 -14.07
C GLY A 262 -10.98 0.75 -13.07
N TYR A 263 -9.81 0.22 -13.42
CA TYR A 263 -9.05 -0.71 -12.57
C TYR A 263 -8.54 -0.08 -11.26
N ALA A 264 -8.50 1.25 -11.18
CA ALA A 264 -8.02 2.00 -10.03
C ALA A 264 -8.84 3.27 -9.85
N MET A 265 -8.80 3.80 -8.63
CA MET A 265 -9.44 5.07 -8.28
C MET A 265 -8.71 5.75 -7.13
N ALA A 266 -8.89 7.06 -7.01
CA ALA A 266 -8.46 7.83 -5.84
C ALA A 266 -9.63 8.65 -5.30
N LEU A 267 -9.94 8.46 -4.01
CA LEU A 267 -10.90 9.27 -3.27
C LEU A 267 -10.22 10.57 -2.80
N ASP A 268 -10.88 11.71 -2.99
CA ASP A 268 -10.34 12.99 -2.56
C ASP A 268 -10.27 13.09 -1.03
N PRO A 269 -9.45 14.00 -0.46
CA PRO A 269 -9.28 14.12 0.98
C PRO A 269 -10.56 14.46 1.75
N THR A 270 -11.59 14.99 1.09
CA THR A 270 -12.88 15.26 1.72
C THR A 270 -13.84 14.08 1.67
N GLY A 271 -13.53 13.02 0.91
CA GLY A 271 -14.41 11.88 0.72
C GLY A 271 -15.65 12.20 -0.12
N ARG A 272 -15.59 13.21 -0.99
CA ARG A 272 -16.70 13.66 -1.83
C ARG A 272 -16.56 13.25 -3.29
N ARG A 273 -15.34 13.14 -3.81
CA ARG A 273 -15.08 12.91 -5.23
C ARG A 273 -14.14 11.75 -5.43
N VAL A 274 -14.44 10.95 -6.43
CA VAL A 274 -13.55 9.89 -6.91
C VAL A 274 -13.07 10.26 -8.31
N VAL A 275 -11.76 10.17 -8.51
CA VAL A 275 -11.14 10.19 -9.84
C VAL A 275 -10.71 8.79 -10.22
N THR A 276 -10.92 8.41 -11.47
CA THR A 276 -10.67 7.05 -12.00
C THR A 276 -10.40 7.15 -13.51
N PRO A 277 -9.63 6.24 -14.14
CA PRO A 277 -9.40 6.34 -15.57
C PRO A 277 -10.69 6.07 -16.34
N GLU A 278 -10.82 6.66 -17.53
CA GLU A 278 -11.94 6.32 -18.41
C GLU A 278 -11.68 4.96 -19.09
N GLY A 279 -12.51 3.97 -18.80
CA GLY A 279 -12.36 2.64 -19.39
C GLY A 279 -11.07 1.94 -18.97
N THR A 280 -10.59 1.05 -19.82
CA THR A 280 -9.60 0.04 -19.43
C THR A 280 -8.16 0.58 -19.42
N PHE A 281 -7.82 1.40 -20.42
CA PHE A 281 -6.46 1.92 -20.60
C PHE A 281 -6.45 3.32 -21.21
N SER A 282 -7.57 4.05 -21.22
CA SER A 282 -7.55 5.43 -21.70
C SER A 282 -6.76 6.27 -20.71
N LYS A 283 -5.58 6.72 -21.14
CA LYS A 283 -4.73 7.64 -20.38
C LYS A 283 -4.89 9.08 -20.88
N THR A 284 -5.84 9.34 -21.79
CA THR A 284 -6.13 10.68 -22.33
C THR A 284 -7.30 11.37 -21.63
N SER A 285 -8.05 10.62 -20.82
CA SER A 285 -9.26 11.07 -20.14
C SER A 285 -9.41 10.39 -18.77
N PHE A 286 -10.22 11.01 -17.91
CA PHE A 286 -10.57 10.50 -16.59
C PHE A 286 -12.06 10.71 -16.32
N SER A 287 -12.64 9.85 -15.48
CA SER A 287 -13.96 10.06 -14.91
C SER A 287 -13.84 10.72 -13.54
N LEU A 288 -14.74 11.67 -13.27
CA LEU A 288 -14.96 12.29 -11.97
C LEU A 288 -16.36 11.91 -11.50
N ILE A 289 -16.44 11.27 -10.33
CA ILE A 289 -17.70 10.83 -9.70
C ILE A 289 -17.89 11.64 -8.42
N ASP A 290 -18.99 12.39 -8.29
CA ASP A 290 -19.38 13.00 -7.00
C ASP A 290 -20.14 11.92 -6.20
N VAL A 291 -19.49 11.35 -5.19
CA VAL A 291 -20.03 10.22 -4.44
C VAL A 291 -21.10 10.63 -3.42
N VAL A 292 -21.29 11.94 -3.21
CA VAL A 292 -22.31 12.48 -2.30
C VAL A 292 -23.54 12.94 -3.09
N ALA A 293 -23.35 13.73 -4.13
CA ALA A 293 -24.45 14.21 -4.98
C ALA A 293 -24.90 13.15 -6.01
N GLY A 294 -24.05 12.15 -6.25
CA GLY A 294 -24.19 11.25 -7.39
C GLY A 294 -23.76 11.91 -8.70
N GLY A 295 -23.61 11.08 -9.73
CA GLY A 295 -23.28 11.51 -11.08
C GLY A 295 -21.81 11.30 -11.42
N GLN A 296 -21.59 10.93 -12.68
CA GLN A 296 -20.30 10.69 -13.28
C GLN A 296 -20.13 11.59 -14.50
N THR A 297 -18.98 12.24 -14.59
CA THR A 297 -18.60 13.07 -15.74
C THR A 297 -17.26 12.62 -16.26
N VAL A 298 -17.07 12.68 -17.58
CA VAL A 298 -15.82 12.32 -18.25
C VAL A 298 -15.16 13.59 -18.74
N HIS A 299 -13.86 13.71 -18.49
CA HIS A 299 -13.06 14.87 -18.88
C HIS A 299 -11.76 14.42 -19.55
N GLU A 300 -11.32 15.19 -20.53
CA GLU A 300 -9.98 15.05 -21.11
C GLU A 300 -8.96 15.84 -20.29
N TYR A 301 -7.69 15.39 -20.27
CA TYR A 301 -6.60 16.18 -19.69
C TYR A 301 -6.29 17.45 -20.51
N GLY A 302 -6.75 17.53 -21.76
CA GLY A 302 -6.46 18.66 -22.65
C GLY A 302 -5.00 18.70 -23.13
N LEU A 303 -4.32 17.56 -23.16
CA LEU A 303 -2.92 17.42 -23.57
C LEU A 303 -2.80 16.46 -24.77
N PRO A 304 -2.98 16.96 -26.01
CA PRO A 304 -2.96 16.13 -27.21
C PRO A 304 -1.63 15.38 -27.38
N GLY A 305 -1.71 14.09 -27.70
CA GLY A 305 -0.51 13.27 -27.92
C GLY A 305 0.21 12.84 -26.64
N THR A 306 -0.39 13.05 -25.47
CA THR A 306 0.17 12.59 -24.19
C THR A 306 -0.75 11.59 -23.49
N MET A 307 -0.16 10.71 -22.69
CA MET A 307 -0.83 9.85 -21.74
C MET A 307 -0.54 10.36 -20.34
N CYS A 308 -1.58 10.48 -19.52
CA CYS A 308 -1.50 10.90 -18.14
C CYS A 308 -1.97 9.78 -17.20
N ASP A 309 -1.20 9.55 -16.15
CA ASP A 309 -1.57 8.70 -15.03
C ASP A 309 -1.77 9.62 -13.80
N PRO A 310 -2.96 9.64 -13.19
CA PRO A 310 -3.16 10.28 -11.89
C PRO A 310 -2.29 9.61 -10.84
N VAL A 311 -1.63 10.42 -10.04
CA VAL A 311 -0.79 9.95 -8.93
C VAL A 311 -1.60 9.98 -7.65
N GLY A 312 -2.10 11.15 -7.26
CA GLY A 312 -2.95 11.31 -6.07
C GLY A 312 -3.47 12.74 -5.93
N TRP A 313 -4.37 12.97 -4.97
CA TRP A 313 -4.94 14.29 -4.72
C TRP A 313 -3.94 15.22 -4.06
N LEU A 314 -3.80 16.45 -4.57
CA LEU A 314 -2.99 17.52 -3.97
C LEU A 314 -3.81 18.25 -2.89
N ASP A 315 -5.08 18.46 -3.17
CA ASP A 315 -6.06 19.13 -2.33
C ASP A 315 -7.48 18.68 -2.74
N PRO A 316 -8.57 19.10 -2.07
CA PRO A 316 -9.93 18.67 -2.41
C PRO A 316 -10.40 18.97 -3.83
N ASP A 317 -9.74 19.90 -4.52
CA ASP A 317 -10.17 20.40 -5.83
C ASP A 317 -9.12 20.14 -6.92
N ALA A 318 -8.01 19.46 -6.62
CA ALA A 318 -7.00 19.13 -7.62
C ALA A 318 -6.19 17.87 -7.30
N PHE A 319 -5.76 17.18 -8.34
CA PHE A 319 -4.86 16.04 -8.24
C PHE A 319 -3.59 16.24 -9.08
N LEU A 320 -2.54 15.52 -8.70
CA LEU A 320 -1.27 15.44 -9.41
C LEU A 320 -1.37 14.37 -10.49
N ALA A 321 -0.99 14.71 -11.71
CA ALA A 321 -0.89 13.79 -12.84
C ALA A 321 0.55 13.75 -13.35
N TYR A 322 1.00 12.55 -13.70
CA TYR A 322 2.24 12.31 -14.41
C TYR A 322 1.92 12.00 -15.86
N CYS A 323 2.38 12.85 -16.79
CA CYS A 323 2.09 12.71 -18.20
C CYS A 323 3.35 12.50 -19.03
N ALA A 324 3.24 11.76 -20.12
CA ALA A 324 4.33 11.49 -21.05
C ALA A 324 3.81 11.38 -22.49
N ASP A 325 4.65 11.71 -23.46
CA ASP A 325 4.36 11.63 -24.89
C ASP A 325 4.03 10.19 -25.34
N THR A 326 3.10 10.08 -26.30
CA THR A 326 2.58 8.78 -26.82
C THR A 326 3.30 8.22 -28.02
N ASN A 327 4.36 8.88 -28.50
CA ASN A 327 4.84 8.70 -29.87
C ASN A 327 5.17 7.23 -30.23
N ASP A 328 4.51 6.75 -31.29
CA ASP A 328 4.87 5.61 -32.16
C ASP A 328 4.90 4.17 -31.60
N GLY A 329 3.96 3.79 -30.73
CA GLY A 329 3.63 2.37 -30.48
C GLY A 329 4.71 1.53 -29.77
N ASP A 330 5.92 2.06 -29.65
CA ASP A 330 6.99 1.62 -28.77
C ASP A 330 7.02 2.55 -27.56
N LEU A 331 6.85 1.93 -26.39
CA LEU A 331 6.98 2.63 -25.12
C LEU A 331 8.47 2.89 -24.91
N ALA A 332 8.94 4.01 -25.43
CA ALA A 332 10.31 4.44 -25.26
C ALA A 332 10.63 4.52 -23.76
N THR A 333 11.91 4.30 -23.41
CA THR A 333 12.44 4.57 -22.08
C THR A 333 11.98 5.93 -21.57
N ASN A 334 11.73 6.10 -20.26
CA ASN A 334 11.19 7.34 -19.65
C ASN A 334 11.77 8.63 -20.27
N ALA A 335 13.08 8.70 -20.52
CA ALA A 335 13.74 9.88 -21.09
C ALA A 335 13.19 10.35 -22.45
N ALA A 336 12.77 9.44 -23.33
CA ALA A 336 12.33 9.78 -24.68
C ALA A 336 10.85 10.18 -24.77
N ALA A 337 10.09 9.94 -23.69
CA ALA A 337 8.67 10.27 -23.60
C ALA A 337 8.41 11.64 -22.94
N HIS A 338 9.45 12.46 -22.74
CA HIS A 338 9.39 13.81 -22.15
C HIS A 338 8.43 13.92 -20.95
N PRO A 339 8.66 13.14 -19.89
CA PRO A 339 7.74 13.07 -18.77
C PRO A 339 7.63 14.41 -18.05
N ALA A 340 6.43 14.71 -17.58
CA ALA A 340 6.12 15.98 -16.94
C ALA A 340 5.01 15.84 -15.90
N TRP A 341 5.09 16.72 -14.91
CA TRP A 341 4.16 16.83 -13.80
C TRP A 341 3.12 17.90 -14.09
N TYR A 342 1.85 17.56 -13.87
CA TYR A 342 0.71 18.44 -14.07
C TYR A 342 -0.19 18.46 -12.84
N ARG A 343 -0.75 19.63 -12.56
CA ARG A 343 -1.89 19.79 -11.65
C ARG A 343 -3.16 19.77 -12.48
N VAL A 344 -4.12 18.95 -12.11
CA VAL A 344 -5.44 18.89 -12.73
C VAL A 344 -6.46 19.42 -11.73
N ASP A 345 -6.92 20.65 -11.94
CA ASP A 345 -7.95 21.29 -11.12
C ASP A 345 -9.34 20.84 -11.57
N VAL A 346 -10.13 20.28 -10.66
CA VAL A 346 -11.47 19.71 -10.88
C VAL A 346 -12.56 20.39 -10.06
N GLY A 347 -12.24 21.47 -9.33
CA GLY A 347 -13.22 22.24 -8.55
C GLY A 347 -14.21 23.05 -9.39
N GLY A 348 -13.90 23.30 -10.66
CA GLY A 348 -14.73 24.06 -11.61
C GLY A 348 -15.70 23.21 -12.42
N ALA A 349 -16.52 23.86 -13.26
CA ALA A 349 -17.44 23.19 -14.18
C ALA A 349 -16.71 22.43 -15.32
N SER A 350 -15.47 22.81 -15.60
CA SER A 350 -14.59 22.16 -16.57
C SER A 350 -13.20 22.07 -15.96
N PRO A 351 -12.58 20.88 -15.91
CA PRO A 351 -11.25 20.74 -15.39
C PRO A 351 -10.21 21.53 -16.19
N THR A 352 -9.16 21.97 -15.51
CA THR A 352 -8.02 22.64 -16.13
C THR A 352 -6.73 21.96 -15.76
N THR A 353 -5.82 21.83 -16.72
CA THR A 353 -4.53 21.17 -16.53
C THR A 353 -3.41 22.21 -16.58
N THR A 354 -2.60 22.28 -15.53
CA THR A 354 -1.52 23.24 -15.35
C THR A 354 -0.18 22.51 -15.27
N PHE A 355 0.77 22.88 -16.13
CA PHE A 355 2.14 22.34 -16.09
C PHE A 355 2.87 22.78 -14.82
N LEU A 356 3.44 21.83 -14.08
CA LEU A 356 4.21 22.08 -12.86
C LEU A 356 5.72 22.01 -13.10
N GLY A 357 6.16 21.17 -14.03
CA GLY A 357 7.56 20.99 -14.36
C GLY A 357 7.80 19.72 -15.19
N ALA A 358 8.96 19.65 -15.85
CA ALA A 358 9.44 18.41 -16.43
C ALA A 358 9.87 17.47 -15.30
N ALA A 359 9.58 16.17 -15.42
CA ALA A 359 10.11 15.16 -14.52
C ALA A 359 11.58 14.90 -14.88
N ASP A 360 12.41 14.59 -13.89
CA ASP A 360 13.79 14.20 -14.16
C ASP A 360 13.77 12.82 -14.86
N PRO A 361 14.44 12.62 -16.00
CA PRO A 361 14.53 11.29 -16.63
C PRO A 361 15.12 10.19 -15.73
N ALA A 362 15.89 10.57 -14.70
CA ALA A 362 16.40 9.67 -13.67
C ALA A 362 15.42 9.43 -12.51
N GLU A 363 14.35 10.22 -12.44
CA GLU A 363 13.26 10.02 -11.48
C GLU A 363 12.50 8.73 -11.78
N LEU A 364 12.11 8.03 -10.72
CA LEU A 364 11.24 6.87 -10.89
C LEU A 364 9.85 7.32 -11.28
N ARG A 365 9.21 6.53 -12.14
CA ARG A 365 7.84 6.81 -12.55
C ARG A 365 6.92 6.52 -11.36
N PRO A 366 6.00 7.42 -11.01
CA PRO A 366 4.98 7.10 -10.01
C PRO A 366 4.15 5.91 -10.49
N GLN A 367 3.91 4.94 -9.61
CA GLN A 367 2.86 3.98 -9.80
C GLN A 367 1.54 4.76 -9.88
N ALA A 368 0.81 4.57 -10.97
CA ALA A 368 -0.47 5.24 -11.15
C ALA A 368 -1.38 4.91 -9.96
N TRP A 369 -2.04 5.92 -9.41
CA TRP A 369 -3.02 5.80 -8.32
C TRP A 369 -2.48 5.36 -6.95
N SER A 370 -1.15 5.34 -6.74
CA SER A 370 -0.55 5.01 -5.43
C SER A 370 -0.46 6.19 -4.46
N GLY A 371 -0.88 7.39 -4.89
CA GLY A 371 -0.73 8.62 -4.12
C GLY A 371 -1.60 8.67 -2.87
N THR A 372 -0.94 8.72 -1.72
CA THR A 372 -1.49 8.98 -0.40
C THR A 372 -1.37 10.47 -0.06
N TRP A 373 -2.51 11.15 0.07
CA TRP A 373 -2.54 12.56 0.47
C TRP A 373 -2.12 12.73 1.94
N ILE A 374 -1.06 13.49 2.22
CA ILE A 374 -0.60 13.74 3.61
C ILE A 374 -1.18 15.06 4.12
N SER A 375 -1.10 16.11 3.30
CA SER A 375 -1.64 17.43 3.55
C SER A 375 -1.75 18.20 2.23
N SER A 376 -2.32 19.41 2.23
CA SER A 376 -2.46 20.21 1.01
C SER A 376 -1.10 20.44 0.32
N GLY A 377 -1.00 20.01 -0.94
CA GLY A 377 0.19 20.08 -1.77
C GLY A 377 1.28 19.04 -1.45
N VAL A 378 1.00 18.08 -0.55
CA VAL A 378 1.96 17.04 -0.11
C VAL A 378 1.35 15.65 -0.30
N ILE A 379 1.98 14.83 -1.13
CA ILE A 379 1.54 13.46 -1.47
C ILE A 379 2.72 12.52 -1.31
N ALA A 380 2.52 11.36 -0.69
CA ALA A 380 3.44 10.24 -0.81
C ALA A 380 2.94 9.25 -1.85
N PHE A 381 3.83 8.66 -2.65
CA PHE A 381 3.45 7.70 -3.69
C PHE A 381 4.59 6.72 -3.94
N ASP A 382 4.25 5.57 -4.50
CA ASP A 382 5.22 4.54 -4.85
C ASP A 382 5.87 4.86 -6.19
N GLY A 383 7.20 4.81 -6.26
CA GLY A 383 7.95 4.93 -7.51
C GLY A 383 8.34 3.56 -8.05
N SER A 384 8.40 3.44 -9.38
CA SER A 384 8.84 2.23 -10.07
C SER A 384 9.88 2.55 -11.15
N THR A 385 10.89 1.68 -11.23
CA THR A 385 11.91 1.60 -12.28
C THR A 385 11.39 0.96 -13.57
N GLU A 386 10.18 0.37 -13.56
CA GLU A 386 9.67 -0.31 -14.74
C GLU A 386 9.31 0.64 -15.89
N THR A 387 9.53 0.13 -17.10
CA THR A 387 9.04 0.75 -18.35
C THR A 387 7.51 0.82 -18.37
N LEU A 388 6.95 1.70 -19.19
CA LEU A 388 5.51 2.00 -19.27
C LEU A 388 4.55 0.80 -19.51
N ARG A 389 5.04 -0.44 -19.71
CA ARG A 389 4.27 -1.60 -20.25
C ARG A 389 3.90 -2.69 -19.24
N GLY A 390 4.34 -2.61 -17.99
CA GLY A 390 4.14 -3.68 -17.01
C GLY A 390 3.59 -3.16 -15.69
N TRP A 391 2.69 -3.95 -15.10
CA TRP A 391 2.33 -3.89 -13.67
C TRP A 391 3.12 -4.98 -12.90
N THR A 392 4.21 -5.47 -13.51
CA THR A 392 4.98 -6.63 -13.03
C THR A 392 6.15 -6.23 -12.16
N GLY A 393 6.39 -4.91 -12.07
CA GLY A 393 7.45 -4.30 -11.33
C GLY A 393 7.00 -4.10 -9.92
N CYS A 394 7.83 -4.56 -9.04
CA CYS A 394 7.75 -4.15 -7.67
C CYS A 394 8.10 -2.66 -7.54
N ASN A 395 7.50 -2.02 -6.55
CA ASN A 395 7.71 -0.61 -6.24
C ASN A 395 9.07 -0.45 -5.59
N ASP A 396 9.94 0.43 -6.08
CA ASP A 396 11.31 0.51 -5.57
C ASP A 396 11.40 1.29 -4.27
N ASN A 397 10.73 2.45 -4.18
CA ASN A 397 10.82 3.36 -3.02
C ASN A 397 9.56 4.22 -2.87
N PRO A 398 9.20 4.60 -1.63
CA PRO A 398 8.22 5.66 -1.41
C PRO A 398 8.85 7.03 -1.70
N TYR A 399 8.12 7.87 -2.43
CA TYR A 399 8.51 9.22 -2.78
C TYR A 399 7.54 10.23 -2.19
N LEU A 400 8.03 11.45 -1.98
CA LEU A 400 7.24 12.58 -1.53
C LEU A 400 7.23 13.66 -2.61
N TRP A 401 6.04 13.98 -3.09
CA TRP A 401 5.79 15.21 -3.83
C TRP A 401 5.56 16.35 -2.85
N GLN A 402 6.38 17.40 -2.93
CA GLN A 402 6.17 18.63 -2.19
C GLN A 402 6.72 19.83 -2.97
N ALA A 403 5.91 20.89 -3.09
CA ALA A 403 6.32 22.17 -3.67
C ALA A 403 6.97 22.08 -5.07
N GLY A 404 6.48 21.16 -5.93
CA GLY A 404 7.01 20.99 -7.28
C GLY A 404 8.25 20.10 -7.37
N SER A 405 8.62 19.44 -6.28
CA SER A 405 9.77 18.54 -6.22
C SER A 405 9.37 17.15 -5.74
N VAL A 406 10.05 16.14 -6.25
CA VAL A 406 9.94 14.76 -5.81
C VAL A 406 11.21 14.39 -5.05
N THR A 407 11.03 13.85 -3.85
CA THR A 407 12.13 13.45 -2.97
C THR A 407 11.92 12.02 -2.49
N PRO A 408 12.95 11.14 -2.57
CA PRO A 408 12.84 9.80 -2.01
C PRO A 408 12.73 9.90 -0.48
N LEU A 409 11.84 9.11 0.12
CA LEU A 409 11.62 9.11 1.57
C LEU A 409 12.56 8.16 2.33
N ARG A 410 13.18 7.20 1.64
CA ARG A 410 14.17 6.25 2.17
C ARG A 410 15.29 5.98 1.16
N GLY A 411 16.29 5.20 1.58
CA GLY A 411 17.43 4.80 0.74
C GLY A 411 17.03 3.77 -0.31
N GLU A 412 17.85 3.62 -1.36
CA GLU A 412 17.54 3.00 -2.66
C GLU A 412 17.03 1.54 -2.67
N ASN A 413 16.91 0.86 -1.53
CA ASN A 413 16.57 -0.57 -1.46
C ASN A 413 15.25 -0.88 -0.73
N ASP A 414 14.51 0.12 -0.25
CA ASP A 414 13.30 -0.11 0.54
C ASP A 414 12.05 0.06 -0.33
N THR A 415 11.42 -1.05 -0.67
CA THR A 415 10.20 -1.09 -1.46
C THR A 415 9.01 -0.71 -0.58
N ALA A 416 8.11 0.12 -1.09
CA ALA A 416 6.89 0.49 -0.36
C ALA A 416 5.70 -0.32 -0.88
N GLY A 417 4.97 -0.89 0.07
CA GLY A 417 3.71 -1.56 -0.15
C GLY A 417 2.55 -0.60 0.07
N ARG A 418 1.60 -0.99 0.91
CA ARG A 418 0.46 -0.13 1.25
C ARG A 418 0.95 1.15 1.94
N MET A 419 0.34 2.28 1.60
CA MET A 419 0.50 3.55 2.32
C MET A 419 -0.86 4.07 2.82
N SER A 420 -0.80 4.82 3.91
CA SER A 420 -1.93 5.53 4.50
C SER A 420 -1.42 6.76 5.23
N SER A 421 -2.28 7.75 5.46
CA SER A 421 -1.90 8.95 6.17
C SER A 421 -2.95 9.35 7.18
N HIS A 422 -2.51 9.95 8.28
CA HIS A 422 -3.39 10.54 9.26
C HIS A 422 -2.66 11.60 10.09
N GLY A 423 -3.31 12.73 10.38
CA GLY A 423 -2.73 13.79 11.21
C GLY A 423 -1.41 14.37 10.67
N GLY A 424 -1.21 14.35 9.34
CA GLY A 424 0.05 14.77 8.71
C GLY A 424 1.20 13.76 8.84
N LEU A 425 0.95 12.58 9.39
CA LEU A 425 1.88 11.46 9.40
C LEU A 425 1.61 10.55 8.20
N LEU A 426 2.67 9.99 7.63
CA LEU A 426 2.60 8.90 6.67
C LEU A 426 2.83 7.57 7.40
N TYR A 427 2.08 6.56 7.04
CA TYR A 427 2.24 5.18 7.45
C TYR A 427 2.50 4.37 6.19
N ALA A 428 3.55 3.57 6.19
CA ALA A 428 3.93 2.78 5.03
C ALA A 428 4.33 1.38 5.48
N GLU A 429 3.85 0.38 4.75
CA GLU A 429 4.44 -0.94 4.75
C GLU A 429 5.69 -0.91 3.89
N LEU A 430 6.80 -1.43 4.42
CA LEU A 430 8.10 -1.40 3.77
C LEU A 430 8.65 -2.83 3.69
N TRP A 431 9.17 -3.21 2.53
CA TRP A 431 9.96 -4.41 2.31
C TRP A 431 11.38 -4.03 1.85
N THR A 432 12.33 -4.95 1.96
CA THR A 432 13.71 -4.69 1.51
C THR A 432 14.01 -5.33 0.16
N ALA A 433 13.04 -6.03 -0.43
CA ALA A 433 13.17 -6.66 -1.74
C ALA A 433 11.80 -6.79 -2.40
N CYS A 434 11.86 -7.05 -3.69
CA CYS A 434 10.71 -7.10 -4.58
C CYS A 434 10.11 -8.47 -4.79
N ASP A 435 10.93 -9.49 -4.57
CA ASP A 435 10.54 -10.87 -4.73
C ASP A 435 10.21 -11.45 -3.35
N ASP A 436 9.50 -12.58 -3.36
CA ASP A 436 9.27 -13.48 -2.21
C ASP A 436 10.57 -13.90 -1.47
N ASP A 437 11.74 -13.47 -1.95
CA ASP A 437 13.06 -13.70 -1.38
C ASP A 437 13.47 -12.63 -0.34
N GLY A 438 12.64 -11.59 -0.13
CA GLY A 438 12.86 -10.57 0.89
C GLY A 438 12.35 -10.96 2.28
N PRO A 439 12.91 -10.41 3.37
CA PRO A 439 12.27 -10.50 4.68
C PRO A 439 10.86 -9.89 4.65
N PRO A 440 9.97 -10.28 5.57
CA PRO A 440 8.60 -9.80 5.56
C PRO A 440 8.49 -8.30 5.77
N GLY A 441 7.34 -7.77 5.39
CA GLY A 441 7.02 -6.36 5.57
C GLY A 441 7.01 -5.93 7.03
N HIS A 442 7.37 -4.68 7.23
CA HIS A 442 7.15 -3.96 8.48
C HIS A 442 6.38 -2.67 8.22
N VAL A 443 5.54 -2.25 9.15
CA VAL A 443 4.83 -0.96 9.04
C VAL A 443 5.57 0.08 9.86
N SER A 444 5.90 1.19 9.21
CA SER A 444 6.57 2.34 9.81
C SER A 444 5.72 3.59 9.69
N THR A 445 5.89 4.53 10.61
CA THR A 445 5.37 5.90 10.48
C THR A 445 6.49 6.89 10.21
N LEU A 446 6.22 7.88 9.38
CA LEU A 446 7.11 9.00 9.06
C LEU A 446 6.52 10.29 9.62
N ALA A 447 7.26 10.90 10.55
CA ALA A 447 7.00 12.23 11.10
C ALA A 447 8.10 13.20 10.66
N GLY A 448 7.79 14.08 9.71
CA GLY A 448 8.81 14.91 9.06
C GLY A 448 9.78 14.04 8.26
N SER A 449 11.03 13.92 8.71
CA SER A 449 12.06 13.08 8.08
C SER A 449 12.43 11.84 8.92
N ARG A 450 11.73 11.60 10.04
CA ARG A 450 12.05 10.51 10.95
C ARG A 450 11.07 9.35 10.78
N TRP A 451 11.60 8.20 10.40
CA TRP A 451 10.90 6.92 10.43
C TRP A 451 10.91 6.31 11.83
N THR A 452 9.79 5.71 12.22
CA THR A 452 9.64 4.91 13.44
C THR A 452 8.88 3.63 13.10
N ASP A 453 9.48 2.48 13.37
CA ASP A 453 8.83 1.19 13.15
C ASP A 453 7.70 1.02 14.18
N LEU A 454 6.49 0.74 13.70
CA LEU A 454 5.32 0.48 14.54
C LEU A 454 5.01 -1.01 14.62
N LEU A 455 5.07 -1.71 13.49
CA LEU A 455 4.81 -3.14 13.37
C LEU A 455 6.03 -3.80 12.71
N PRO A 456 7.05 -4.18 13.49
CA PRO A 456 8.26 -4.79 12.95
C PRO A 456 7.98 -6.19 12.39
N ALA A 457 8.81 -6.63 11.44
CA ALA A 457 8.76 -8.00 10.95
C ALA A 457 9.08 -9.00 12.07
N PRO A 458 8.53 -10.24 12.01
CA PRO A 458 8.90 -11.30 12.95
C PRO A 458 10.40 -11.56 12.92
N SER A 459 11.01 -11.71 14.10
CA SER A 459 12.43 -12.05 14.18
C SER A 459 12.65 -13.52 13.77
N PRO A 460 13.70 -13.83 12.98
CA PRO A 460 14.13 -15.20 12.76
C PRO A 460 14.47 -15.92 14.07
N THR A 461 14.19 -17.21 14.14
CA THR A 461 14.59 -18.10 15.24
C THR A 461 15.47 -19.23 14.73
N VAL A 462 15.93 -20.11 15.64
CA VAL A 462 16.68 -21.31 15.24
C VAL A 462 15.79 -22.28 14.44
N GLU A 463 14.50 -22.34 14.79
CA GLU A 463 13.50 -23.19 14.15
C GLU A 463 12.97 -22.59 12.84
N VAL A 464 12.85 -21.26 12.78
CA VAL A 464 12.36 -20.51 11.61
C VAL A 464 13.43 -19.46 11.24
N PRO A 465 14.45 -19.85 10.45
CA PRO A 465 15.57 -18.97 10.12
C PRO A 465 15.19 -17.85 9.16
N GLU A 466 14.01 -17.96 8.52
CA GLU A 466 13.50 -17.00 7.56
C GLU A 466 11.97 -17.00 7.61
N TRP A 467 11.38 -15.84 7.41
CA TRP A 467 9.94 -15.65 7.30
C TRP A 467 9.63 -15.14 5.90
N LEU A 468 8.66 -15.76 5.24
CA LEU A 468 8.15 -15.32 3.95
C LEU A 468 7.10 -14.22 4.11
N TRP A 469 6.22 -14.38 5.10
CA TRP A 469 5.14 -13.43 5.42
C TRP A 469 5.20 -13.02 6.90
N GLY A 470 4.69 -11.83 7.18
CA GLY A 470 4.71 -11.18 8.50
C GLY A 470 3.40 -10.44 8.73
N VAL A 471 3.43 -9.11 8.66
CA VAL A 471 2.21 -8.29 8.60
C VAL A 471 1.50 -8.60 7.27
N GLY A 472 0.27 -9.11 7.33
CA GLY A 472 -0.52 -9.43 6.14
C GLY A 472 -1.47 -8.31 5.72
N SER A 473 -2.01 -7.57 6.69
CA SER A 473 -2.83 -6.38 6.44
C SER A 473 -2.85 -5.47 7.66
N TRP A 474 -3.13 -4.18 7.46
CA TRP A 474 -3.19 -3.19 8.54
C TRP A 474 -4.07 -1.99 8.18
N VAL A 475 -4.54 -1.30 9.21
CA VAL A 475 -5.32 -0.05 9.12
C VAL A 475 -4.91 0.90 10.24
N VAL A 476 -4.85 2.19 9.93
CA VAL A 476 -4.62 3.26 10.91
C VAL A 476 -5.97 3.78 11.40
N ALA A 477 -6.10 3.92 12.72
CA ALA A 477 -7.23 4.61 13.32
C ALA A 477 -7.20 6.10 12.95
N THR A 478 -8.29 6.57 12.36
CA THR A 478 -8.47 7.98 12.00
C THR A 478 -9.61 8.59 12.82
N ASP A 479 -9.51 9.88 13.13
CA ASP A 479 -10.67 10.65 13.62
C ASP A 479 -11.82 10.59 12.59
N ARG A 480 -13.07 10.49 13.08
CA ARG A 480 -14.28 10.51 12.26
C ARG A 480 -14.77 11.93 11.98
#